data_AF-A0A1V9RE19-F1
#
_entry.id   AF-A0A1V9RE19-F1
#
_cell.length_a   1.000
_cell.length_b   1.000
_cell.length_c   1.000
_cell.angle_alpha   90.00
_cell.angle_beta   90.00
_cell.angle_gamma   90.00
#
_symmetry.space_group_name_H-M   'P 1'
#
loop_
_entity.id
_entity.type
_entity.pdbx_description
1 polymer ?
#
loop_
_entity_poly.entity_id
_entity_poly.type
_entity_poly.pdbx_seq_one_letter_code
_entity_poly.pdbx_strand_id
1 'polypeptide(L)'
;MAVVVSVHGKGFDRFSEKALNRGLYNFTNQMAMDMDKFVPFKQGNLSRSVHVQDNHVTYTTPYAKAQFYGYINGHPITHWTTSEHPQATSRWDLKAKSLYSNNWVRVFKQGLLDGKVVEYHGPKG
;
A
#
# COMPACT_ATOMS: atom_id res chain seq x y z
N MET A 1 -6.49 -1.71 -10.36
CA MET A 1 -5.26 -2.46 -9.99
C MET A 1 -5.25 -2.61 -8.49
N ALA A 2 -4.90 -3.79 -7.96
CA ALA A 2 -4.87 -4.03 -6.51
C ALA A 2 -3.51 -4.57 -6.08
N VAL A 3 -3.03 -4.10 -4.93
CA VAL A 3 -1.93 -4.69 -4.19
C VAL A 3 -2.53 -5.51 -3.07
N VAL A 4 -2.27 -6.83 -3.10
CA VAL A 4 -2.78 -7.78 -2.11
C VAL A 4 -1.72 -7.96 -1.02
N VAL A 5 -2.13 -7.80 0.23
CA VAL A 5 -1.29 -7.97 1.41
C VAL A 5 -1.44 -9.38 1.94
N SER A 6 -0.31 -10.03 2.21
CA SER A 6 -0.26 -11.34 2.87
C SER A 6 0.92 -11.37 3.84
N VAL A 7 0.65 -11.77 5.08
CA VAL A 7 1.65 -11.88 6.14
C VAL A 7 1.73 -13.35 6.54
N HIS A 8 2.95 -13.90 6.53
CA HIS A 8 3.23 -15.27 6.94
C HIS A 8 4.14 -15.25 8.16
N GLY A 9 3.83 -16.09 9.16
CA GLY A 9 4.60 -16.18 10.39
C GLY A 9 4.36 -17.50 11.11
N LYS A 10 5.36 -17.94 11.87
CA LYS A 10 5.21 -19.12 12.76
C LYS A 10 4.39 -18.72 13.99
N GLY A 11 3.54 -19.61 14.48
CA GLY A 11 2.76 -19.40 15.71
C GLY A 11 1.47 -18.61 15.51
N PHE A 12 1.07 -18.30 14.27
CA PHE A 12 -0.20 -17.63 13.97
C PHE A 12 -1.43 -18.48 14.33
N ASP A 13 -1.26 -19.80 14.35
CA ASP A 13 -2.22 -20.80 14.83
C ASP A 13 -2.68 -20.57 16.28
N ARG A 14 -1.90 -19.83 17.06
CA ARG A 14 -2.20 -19.51 18.47
C ARG A 14 -3.06 -18.27 18.65
N PHE A 15 -3.29 -17.50 17.59
CA PHE A 15 -4.07 -16.27 17.64
C PHE A 15 -5.45 -16.50 17.03
N SER A 16 -6.46 -15.80 17.57
CA SER A 16 -7.78 -15.82 16.96
C SER A 16 -7.77 -15.11 15.61
N GLU A 17 -8.67 -15.54 14.72
CA GLU A 17 -8.87 -14.90 13.41
C GLU A 17 -9.12 -13.40 13.56
N LYS A 18 -9.90 -12.98 14.56
CA LYS A 18 -10.14 -11.57 14.86
C LYS A 18 -8.85 -10.79 15.16
N ALA A 19 -7.91 -11.38 15.90
CA ALA A 19 -6.64 -10.74 16.21
C ALA A 19 -5.75 -10.64 14.96
N LEU A 20 -5.71 -11.70 14.14
CA LEU A 20 -5.00 -11.70 12.86
C LEU A 20 -5.57 -10.65 11.90
N ASN A 21 -6.90 -10.55 11.79
CA ASN A 21 -7.59 -9.59 10.94
C ASN A 21 -7.31 -8.14 11.37
N ARG A 22 -7.24 -7.85 12.68
CA ARG A 22 -6.81 -6.52 13.17
C ARG A 22 -5.36 -6.21 12.81
N GLY A 23 -4.46 -7.17 12.99
CA GLY A 23 -3.07 -7.03 12.57
C GLY A 23 -2.95 -6.74 11.07
N LEU A 24 -3.68 -7.49 10.25
CA LEU A 24 -3.71 -7.35 8.80
C LEU A 24 -4.29 -6.00 8.38
N TYR A 25 -5.40 -5.58 8.99
CA TYR A 25 -6.00 -4.27 8.78
C TYR A 25 -4.99 -3.13 9.04
N ASN A 26 -4.29 -3.17 10.18
CA ASN A 26 -3.25 -2.17 10.49
C ASN A 26 -2.10 -2.19 9.48
N PHE A 27 -1.66 -3.38 9.06
CA PHE A 27 -0.61 -3.53 8.06
C PHE A 27 -1.03 -2.89 6.74
N THR A 28 -2.23 -3.22 6.24
CA THR A 28 -2.77 -2.71 4.97
C THR A 28 -2.92 -1.19 5.01
N ASN A 29 -3.47 -0.63 6.10
CA ASN A 29 -3.63 0.80 6.25
C ASN A 29 -2.29 1.55 6.27
N GLN A 30 -1.32 1.05 7.04
CA GLN A 30 0.00 1.66 7.09
C GLN A 30 0.72 1.57 5.74
N MET A 31 0.59 0.43 5.06
CA MET A 31 1.14 0.24 3.72
C MET A 31 0.55 1.24 2.73
N ALA A 32 -0.77 1.46 2.74
CA ALA A 32 -1.41 2.46 1.88
C ALA A 32 -0.89 3.88 2.13
N MET A 33 -0.72 4.28 3.39
CA MET A 33 -0.17 5.59 3.75
C MET A 33 1.30 5.74 3.31
N ASP A 34 2.12 4.71 3.51
CA ASP A 34 3.55 4.77 3.17
C ASP A 34 3.81 4.70 1.65
N MET A 35 2.91 4.06 0.90
CA MET A 35 2.98 3.97 -0.55
C MET A 35 2.66 5.28 -1.27
N ASP A 36 1.81 6.13 -0.69
CA ASP A 36 1.18 7.27 -1.37
C ASP A 36 2.18 8.16 -2.12
N LYS A 37 3.25 8.59 -1.44
CA LYS A 37 4.32 9.45 -2.01
C LYS A 37 5.12 8.85 -3.17
N PHE A 38 4.94 7.56 -3.46
CA PHE A 38 5.56 6.86 -4.59
C PHE A 38 4.56 6.61 -5.72
N VAL A 39 3.27 6.85 -5.51
CA VAL A 39 2.23 6.69 -6.53
C VAL A 39 2.27 7.88 -7.48
N PRO A 40 2.38 7.70 -8.81
CA PRO A 40 2.39 8.82 -9.75
C PRO A 40 1.15 9.73 -9.63
N PHE A 41 1.38 11.04 -9.47
CA PHE A 41 0.33 12.05 -9.33
C PHE A 41 -0.01 12.68 -10.68
N LYS A 42 -0.42 11.91 -11.69
CA LYS A 42 -0.90 12.53 -12.94
C LYS A 42 -2.29 13.13 -12.70
N GLN A 43 -2.36 14.45 -12.46
CA GLN A 43 -3.58 15.20 -12.13
C GLN A 43 -4.29 14.70 -10.84
N GLY A 44 -3.59 14.01 -9.94
CA GLY A 44 -4.13 13.50 -8.67
C GLY A 44 -5.07 12.30 -8.77
N ASN A 45 -5.58 11.98 -9.97
CA ASN A 45 -6.57 10.92 -10.18
C ASN A 45 -6.11 9.54 -9.72
N LEU A 46 -4.83 9.19 -9.85
CA LEU A 46 -4.33 7.87 -9.43
C LEU A 46 -4.15 7.79 -7.91
N SER A 47 -3.34 8.65 -7.30
CA SER A 47 -3.11 8.65 -5.84
C SER A 47 -4.42 8.82 -5.07
N ARG A 48 -5.32 9.72 -5.51
CA ARG A 48 -6.62 9.95 -4.87
C ARG A 48 -7.66 8.85 -5.10
N SER A 49 -7.41 7.91 -6.01
CA SER A 49 -8.30 6.76 -6.26
C SER A 49 -8.08 5.57 -5.32
N VAL A 50 -7.17 5.72 -4.37
CA VAL A 50 -6.82 4.64 -3.44
C VAL A 50 -8.01 4.27 -2.56
N HIS A 51 -8.30 2.98 -2.47
CA HIS A 51 -9.26 2.39 -1.56
C HIS A 51 -8.59 1.27 -0.78
N VAL A 52 -8.74 1.30 0.54
CA VAL A 52 -8.21 0.27 1.43
C VAL A 52 -9.37 -0.54 1.98
N GLN A 53 -9.35 -1.84 1.72
CA GLN A 53 -10.35 -2.78 2.20
C GLN A 53 -9.67 -4.08 2.60
N ASP A 54 -9.87 -4.50 3.85
CA ASP A 54 -9.29 -5.72 4.43
C ASP A 54 -7.77 -5.82 4.22
N ASN A 55 -7.34 -6.67 3.27
CA ASN A 55 -5.96 -6.89 2.88
C ASN A 55 -5.62 -6.39 1.47
N HIS A 56 -6.44 -5.48 0.93
CA HIS A 56 -6.29 -4.93 -0.42
C HIS A 56 -6.09 -3.42 -0.39
N VAL A 57 -5.11 -2.95 -1.16
CA VAL A 57 -4.98 -1.54 -1.55
C VAL A 57 -5.28 -1.43 -3.03
N THR A 58 -6.41 -0.83 -3.37
CA THR A 58 -6.94 -0.77 -4.74
C THR A 58 -6.80 0.64 -5.32
N TYR A 59 -6.37 0.72 -6.57
CA TYR A 59 -6.35 1.93 -7.39
C TYR A 59 -7.28 1.75 -8.57
N THR A 60 -8.31 2.58 -8.69
CA THR A 60 -9.45 2.33 -9.59
C THR A 60 -9.31 2.97 -10.98
N THR A 61 -8.29 3.78 -11.22
CA THR A 61 -8.11 4.40 -12.55
C THR A 61 -7.72 3.37 -13.62
N PRO A 62 -8.19 3.52 -14.89
CA PRO A 62 -7.90 2.56 -15.97
C PRO A 62 -6.40 2.35 -16.24
N TYR A 63 -5.60 3.39 -16.05
CA TYR A 63 -4.15 3.37 -16.28
C TYR A 63 -3.34 2.94 -15.05
N ALA A 64 -3.97 2.64 -13.90
CA ALA A 64 -3.27 2.25 -12.68
C ALA A 64 -2.35 1.05 -12.89
N LYS A 65 -2.78 0.06 -13.67
CA LYS A 65 -1.98 -1.15 -13.96
C LYS A 65 -0.73 -0.80 -14.77
N ALA A 66 -0.88 -0.01 -15.82
CA ALA A 66 0.23 0.42 -16.68
C ALA A 66 1.26 1.24 -15.89
N GLN A 67 0.80 2.19 -15.06
CA GLN A 67 1.66 2.98 -14.17
C GLN A 67 2.34 2.10 -13.11
N PHE A 68 1.63 1.12 -12.54
CA PHE A 68 2.19 0.22 -11.53
C PHE A 68 3.34 -0.63 -12.09
N TYR A 69 3.16 -1.21 -13.28
CA TYR A 69 4.20 -2.03 -13.90
C TYR A 69 5.26 -1.21 -14.66
N GLY A 70 4.98 0.05 -14.99
CA GLY A 70 5.88 0.90 -15.75
C GLY A 70 5.89 0.65 -17.25
N TYR A 71 4.81 0.08 -17.81
CA TYR A 71 4.71 -0.21 -19.25
C TYR A 71 3.34 0.19 -19.80
N ILE A 72 3.33 0.84 -20.97
CA ILE A 72 2.14 1.16 -21.76
C ILE A 72 2.36 0.57 -23.16
N ASN A 73 1.43 -0.28 -23.62
CA ASN A 73 1.50 -0.91 -24.95
C ASN A 73 2.86 -1.60 -25.24
N GLY A 74 3.49 -2.19 -24.23
CA GLY A 74 4.81 -2.85 -24.35
C GLY A 74 6.03 -1.92 -24.26
N HIS A 75 5.83 -0.60 -24.18
CA HIS A 75 6.92 0.37 -24.04
C HIS A 75 7.09 0.84 -22.59
N PRO A 76 8.33 1.00 -22.10
CA PRO A 76 8.58 1.48 -20.75
C PRO A 76 8.14 2.95 -20.60
N ILE A 77 7.56 3.27 -19.44
CA ILE A 77 7.27 4.65 -19.05
C ILE A 77 8.57 5.30 -18.60
N THR A 78 9.05 6.30 -19.35
CA THR A 78 10.32 7.00 -19.06
C THR A 78 10.12 8.29 -18.27
N HIS A 79 8.91 8.85 -18.26
CA HIS A 79 8.61 10.12 -17.61
C HIS A 79 7.40 10.00 -16.68
N TRP A 80 7.61 10.28 -15.40
CA TRP A 80 6.59 10.27 -14.37
C TRP A 80 6.21 11.70 -14.00
N THR A 81 4.95 11.92 -13.62
CA THR A 81 4.55 13.19 -13.01
C THR A 81 5.06 13.23 -11.58
N THR A 82 6.07 14.06 -11.33
CA THR A 82 6.80 14.16 -10.05
C THR A 82 6.56 15.49 -9.30
N SER A 83 5.61 16.32 -9.75
CA SER A 83 5.36 17.64 -9.15
C SER A 83 4.90 17.54 -7.70
N GLU A 84 3.88 16.72 -7.43
CA GLU A 84 3.37 16.50 -6.07
C GLU A 84 4.11 15.36 -5.35
N HIS A 85 4.47 14.31 -6.11
CA HIS A 85 5.18 13.15 -5.60
C HIS A 85 6.57 13.04 -6.25
N PRO A 86 7.60 13.74 -5.73
CA PRO A 86 8.95 13.72 -6.29
C PRO A 86 9.58 12.32 -6.38
N GLN A 87 9.06 11.38 -5.59
CA GLN A 87 9.53 9.99 -5.52
C GLN A 87 8.63 9.02 -6.30
N ALA A 88 7.73 9.53 -7.15
CA ALA A 88 6.86 8.71 -7.98
C ALA A 88 7.65 7.68 -8.79
N THR A 89 7.20 6.42 -8.77
CA THR A 89 7.86 5.31 -9.47
C THR A 89 6.85 4.21 -9.83
N SER A 90 7.19 3.40 -10.83
CA SER A 90 6.59 2.06 -10.96
C SER A 90 6.93 1.20 -9.74
N ARG A 91 6.09 0.19 -9.45
CA ARG A 91 6.29 -0.74 -8.33
C ARG A 91 6.50 -0.02 -7.00
N TRP A 92 5.63 0.96 -6.73
CA TRP A 92 5.62 1.70 -5.48
C TRP A 92 5.45 0.79 -4.25
N ASP A 93 4.82 -0.37 -4.41
CA ASP A 93 4.74 -1.44 -3.39
C ASP A 93 6.13 -1.93 -2.97
N LEU A 94 7.00 -2.21 -3.95
CA LEU A 94 8.38 -2.66 -3.69
C LEU A 94 9.22 -1.54 -3.12
N LYS A 95 9.08 -0.33 -3.66
CA LYS A 95 9.80 0.85 -3.15
C LYS A 95 9.45 1.11 -1.69
N ALA A 96 8.17 1.15 -1.35
CA ALA A 96 7.72 1.34 0.02
C ALA A 96 8.15 0.18 0.91
N LYS A 97 8.03 -1.08 0.44
CA LYS A 97 8.47 -2.26 1.20
C LYS A 97 9.94 -2.19 1.58
N SER A 98 10.81 -1.76 0.65
CA SER A 98 12.25 -1.65 0.93
C SER A 98 12.59 -0.63 2.02
N LEU A 99 11.69 0.33 2.28
CA LEU A 99 11.92 1.43 3.23
C LEU A 99 11.15 1.23 4.55
N TYR A 100 9.96 0.62 4.50
CA TYR A 100 9.00 0.64 5.60
C TYR A 100 8.57 -0.75 6.09
N SER A 101 9.09 -1.86 5.55
CA SER A 101 8.64 -3.22 5.94
C SER A 101 8.73 -3.48 7.44
N ASN A 102 9.78 -2.98 8.11
CA ASN A 102 9.94 -3.12 9.56
C ASN A 102 8.84 -2.38 10.33
N ASN A 103 8.42 -1.23 9.84
CA ASN A 103 7.31 -0.46 10.40
C ASN A 103 5.98 -1.20 10.22
N TRP A 104 5.76 -1.82 9.07
CA TRP A 104 4.55 -2.61 8.78
C TRP A 104 4.43 -3.83 9.70
N VAL A 105 5.54 -4.52 9.94
CA VAL A 105 5.59 -5.63 10.93
C VAL A 105 5.27 -5.13 12.34
N ARG A 106 5.78 -3.94 12.71
CA ARG A 106 5.51 -3.34 14.02
C ARG A 106 4.02 -3.05 14.22
N VAL A 107 3.36 -2.39 13.27
CA VAL A 107 1.93 -2.06 13.39
C VAL A 107 1.02 -3.29 13.30
N PHE A 108 1.43 -4.32 12.55
CA PHE A 108 0.76 -5.62 12.56
C PHE A 108 0.80 -6.25 13.95
N LYS A 109 1.97 -6.28 14.58
CA LYS A 109 2.11 -6.78 15.96
C LYS A 109 1.27 -5.96 16.94
N GLN A 110 1.16 -4.65 16.78
CA GLN A 110 0.30 -3.81 17.63
C GLN A 110 -1.19 -4.17 17.47
N GLY A 111 -1.67 -4.45 16.26
CA GLY A 111 -3.05 -4.90 16.05
C GLY A 111 -3.30 -6.32 16.55
N LEU A 112 -2.30 -7.19 16.38
CA LEU A 112 -2.34 -8.60 16.80
C LEU A 112 -2.33 -8.75 18.33
N LEU A 113 -1.42 -8.04 19.02
CA LEU A 113 -1.14 -8.21 20.45
C LEU A 113 -1.87 -7.19 21.32
N ASP A 114 -1.80 -5.91 20.96
CA ASP A 114 -2.32 -4.82 21.80
C ASP A 114 -3.78 -4.47 21.48
N GLY A 115 -4.32 -4.98 20.37
CA GLY A 115 -5.64 -4.62 19.85
C GLY A 115 -5.75 -3.17 19.36
N LYS A 116 -4.63 -2.46 19.21
CA LYS A 116 -4.57 -1.08 18.70
C LYS A 116 -4.95 -1.06 17.22
N VAL A 117 -5.61 0.01 16.78
CA VAL A 117 -6.01 0.21 15.39
C VAL A 117 -5.20 1.35 14.78
N VAL A 118 -4.69 1.13 13.56
CA VAL A 118 -4.09 2.19 12.74
C VAL A 118 -5.17 2.67 11.78
N GLU A 119 -5.65 3.90 11.97
CA GLU A 119 -6.65 4.49 11.08
C GLU A 119 -6.02 4.91 9.75
N TYR A 120 -6.72 4.61 8.67
CA TYR A 120 -6.38 5.10 7.35
C TYR A 120 -6.98 6.49 7.15
N HIS A 121 -6.15 7.49 6.92
CA HIS A 121 -6.57 8.89 6.81
C HIS A 121 -6.63 9.41 5.36
N GLY A 122 -6.55 8.50 4.38
CA GLY A 122 -6.43 8.89 2.98
C GLY A 122 -5.01 9.34 2.58
N PRO A 123 -4.78 9.60 1.29
CA PRO A 123 -3.56 10.22 0.80
C PRO A 123 -3.43 11.65 1.34
N LYS A 124 -2.22 12.04 1.76
CA LYS A 124 -1.96 13.41 2.23
C LYS A 124 -1.67 14.26 1.01
N GLY A 125 -2.59 15.19 0.72
CA GLY A 125 -2.53 16.08 -0.45
C GLY A 125 -1.38 17.07 -0.41
#